data_AF-A0A2M9ZK09-F1
#
_entry.id   AF-A0A2M9ZK09-F1
#
_cell.length_a   1.000
_cell.length_b   1.000
_cell.length_c   1.000
_cell.angle_alpha   90.00
_cell.angle_beta   90.00
_cell.angle_gamma   90.00
#
_symmetry.space_group_name_H-M   'P 1'
#
loop_
_entity.id
_entity.type
_entity.pdbx_description
1 polymer ?
#
loop_
_entity_poly.entity_id
_entity_poly.type
_entity_poly.pdbx_seq_one_letter_code
_entity_poly.pdbx_strand_id
1 'polypeptide(L)'
;MKAKTDGEVLLHFYTHSDFLEETWAEYKNSVTVLKALNLNIWTFASFIIYEDISRQLPNVIKRNKSDSEQPSEFEFEYTLKKADITIQAEPELFYVFSRIFEGKQIQKKVLGKQNHQFWELHKEFLEEDKGRMTLLLEDFAKKVIRFNNELELELIEYYGFNYRKRLNIDSAMR
;
A
#
# COMPACT_ATOMS: atom_id res chain seq x y z
N MET A 1 2.88 -7.02 -20.97
CA MET A 1 1.55 -7.01 -20.32
C MET A 1 0.64 -6.11 -21.12
N LYS A 2 -0.66 -6.45 -21.27
CA LYS A 2 -1.64 -5.54 -21.84
C LYS A 2 -1.84 -4.34 -20.90
N ALA A 3 -2.05 -3.14 -21.43
CA ALA A 3 -2.40 -1.98 -20.62
C ALA A 3 -3.77 -2.24 -19.97
N LYS A 4 -3.90 -1.95 -18.67
CA LYS A 4 -5.18 -2.01 -17.97
C LYS A 4 -6.08 -0.89 -18.48
N THR A 5 -7.38 -1.17 -18.59
CA THR A 5 -8.41 -0.16 -18.86
C THR A 5 -8.68 0.69 -17.62
N ASP A 6 -9.24 1.89 -17.78
CA ASP A 6 -9.65 2.76 -16.68
C ASP A 6 -10.57 2.03 -15.69
N GLY A 7 -11.52 1.25 -16.21
CA GLY A 7 -12.44 0.46 -15.38
C GLY A 7 -11.73 -0.60 -14.53
N GLU A 8 -10.73 -1.29 -15.09
CA GLU A 8 -9.94 -2.29 -14.34
C GLU A 8 -9.09 -1.63 -13.25
N VAL A 9 -8.49 -0.46 -13.52
CA VAL A 9 -7.70 0.26 -12.52
C VAL A 9 -8.57 0.78 -11.39
N LEU A 10 -9.74 1.37 -11.71
CA LEU A 10 -10.69 1.82 -10.71
C LEU A 10 -11.22 0.65 -9.88
N LEU A 11 -11.69 -0.44 -10.52
CA LEU A 11 -12.16 -1.62 -9.80
C LEU A 11 -11.09 -2.18 -8.85
N HIS A 12 -9.83 -2.24 -9.31
CA HIS A 12 -8.73 -2.72 -8.50
C HIS A 12 -8.46 -1.79 -7.31
N PHE A 13 -8.49 -0.46 -7.52
CA PHE A 13 -8.35 0.52 -6.45
C PHE A 13 -9.43 0.41 -5.37
N TYR A 14 -10.71 0.40 -5.76
CA TYR A 14 -11.80 0.34 -4.79
C TYR A 14 -11.82 -0.98 -4.02
N THR A 15 -11.69 -2.11 -4.74
CA THR A 15 -11.64 -3.44 -4.11
C THR A 15 -10.46 -3.55 -3.14
N HIS A 16 -9.29 -3.06 -3.53
CA HIS A 16 -8.10 -3.07 -2.68
C HIS A 16 -8.25 -2.17 -1.44
N SER A 17 -8.84 -0.98 -1.60
CA SER A 17 -9.05 -0.06 -0.49
C SER A 17 -9.97 -0.68 0.57
N ASP A 18 -11.04 -1.35 0.14
CA ASP A 18 -11.97 -2.07 1.02
C ASP A 18 -11.24 -3.20 1.77
N PHE A 19 -10.45 -4.03 1.07
CA PHE A 19 -9.67 -5.09 1.70
C PHE A 19 -8.61 -4.57 2.67
N LEU A 20 -7.99 -3.42 2.39
CA LEU A 20 -7.03 -2.80 3.31
C LEU A 20 -7.70 -2.35 4.60
N GLU A 21 -8.88 -1.73 4.52
CA GLU A 21 -9.66 -1.33 5.70
C GLU A 21 -10.11 -2.53 6.53
N GLU A 22 -10.58 -3.60 5.88
CA GLU A 22 -10.92 -4.86 6.54
C GLU A 22 -9.70 -5.48 7.24
N THR A 23 -8.57 -5.55 6.53
CA THR A 23 -7.31 -6.08 7.08
C THR A 23 -6.83 -5.25 8.27
N TRP A 24 -6.96 -3.93 8.20
CA TRP A 24 -6.67 -3.02 9.31
C TRP A 24 -7.57 -3.29 10.52
N ALA A 25 -8.87 -3.42 10.31
CA ALA A 25 -9.82 -3.74 11.37
C ALA A 25 -9.53 -5.09 12.02
N GLU A 26 -9.25 -6.14 11.23
CA GLU A 26 -8.86 -7.45 11.73
C GLU A 26 -7.58 -7.44 12.55
N TYR A 27 -6.58 -6.68 12.10
CA TYR A 27 -5.32 -6.47 12.80
C TYR A 27 -5.57 -5.77 14.16
N LYS A 28 -6.38 -4.72 14.18
CA LYS A 28 -6.70 -3.97 15.41
C LYS A 28 -7.46 -4.81 16.44
N ASN A 29 -8.29 -5.74 16.00
CA ASN A 29 -9.05 -6.64 16.88
C ASN A 29 -8.18 -7.68 17.58
N SER A 30 -7.12 -8.16 16.90
CA SER A 30 -6.15 -9.04 17.54
C SER A 30 -4.78 -8.89 16.86
N VAL A 31 -3.84 -8.28 17.55
CA VAL A 31 -2.50 -8.08 17.01
C VAL A 31 -1.75 -9.41 17.05
N THR A 32 -1.51 -10.01 15.87
CA THR A 32 -0.70 -11.22 15.72
C THR A 32 0.31 -11.02 14.60
N VAL A 33 1.42 -11.76 14.63
CA VAL A 33 2.47 -11.72 13.59
C VAL A 33 1.86 -11.91 12.20
N LEU A 34 0.98 -12.90 12.02
CA LEU A 34 0.35 -13.18 10.73
C LEU A 34 -0.50 -12.01 10.25
N LYS A 35 -1.29 -11.41 11.13
CA LYS A 35 -2.15 -10.26 10.79
C LYS A 35 -1.33 -9.02 10.47
N ALA A 36 -0.22 -8.81 11.17
CA ALA A 36 0.69 -7.72 10.87
C ALA A 36 1.39 -7.88 9.52
N LEU A 37 1.88 -9.08 9.21
CA LEU A 37 2.47 -9.38 7.91
C LEU A 37 1.43 -9.20 6.79
N ASN A 38 0.19 -9.65 7.02
CA ASN A 38 -0.92 -9.44 6.09
C ASN A 38 -1.19 -7.95 5.87
N LEU A 39 -1.29 -7.16 6.95
CA LEU A 39 -1.46 -5.71 6.86
C LEU A 39 -0.32 -5.04 6.08
N ASN A 40 0.93 -5.46 6.32
CA ASN A 40 2.08 -4.93 5.59
C ASN A 40 1.98 -5.22 4.08
N ILE A 41 1.58 -6.45 3.71
CA ILE A 41 1.37 -6.83 2.30
C ILE A 41 0.34 -5.94 1.63
N TRP A 42 -0.84 -5.80 2.23
CA TRP A 42 -1.91 -4.98 1.65
C TRP A 42 -1.56 -3.49 1.62
N THR A 43 -0.82 -3.00 2.61
CA THR A 43 -0.34 -1.61 2.62
C THR A 43 0.56 -1.35 1.40
N PHE A 44 1.52 -2.23 1.11
CA PHE A 44 2.44 -2.06 -0.03
C PHE A 44 1.82 -2.35 -1.39
N ALA A 45 0.85 -3.26 -1.48
CA ALA A 45 0.12 -3.50 -2.73
C ALA A 45 -0.59 -2.23 -3.25
N SER A 46 -0.90 -1.25 -2.37
CA SER A 46 -1.44 0.06 -2.75
C SER A 46 -0.51 0.83 -3.71
N PHE A 47 0.80 0.70 -3.57
CA PHE A 47 1.76 1.46 -4.41
C PHE A 47 1.79 0.97 -5.86
N ILE A 48 1.45 -0.31 -6.11
CA ILE A 48 1.26 -0.83 -7.47
C ILE A 48 0.05 -0.16 -8.13
N ILE A 49 -1.01 0.07 -7.35
CA ILE A 49 -2.22 0.75 -7.80
C ILE A 49 -1.94 2.24 -8.07
N TYR A 50 -1.17 2.89 -7.20
CA TYR A 50 -0.77 4.29 -7.40
C TYR A 50 0.05 4.48 -8.66
N GLU A 51 0.95 3.54 -8.98
CA GLU A 51 1.68 3.55 -10.25
C GLU A 51 0.72 3.49 -11.45
N ASP A 52 -0.25 2.57 -11.44
CA ASP A 52 -1.24 2.42 -12.51
C ASP A 52 -2.08 3.70 -12.67
N ILE A 53 -2.61 4.25 -11.56
CA ILE A 53 -3.41 5.47 -11.58
C ILE A 53 -2.56 6.67 -12.02
N SER A 54 -1.31 6.81 -11.56
CA SER A 54 -0.45 7.95 -11.92
C SER A 54 -0.12 8.00 -13.41
N ARG A 55 -0.05 6.84 -14.07
CA ARG A 55 0.17 6.76 -15.51
C ARG A 55 -1.09 7.13 -16.31
N GLN A 56 -2.27 6.73 -15.83
CA GLN A 56 -3.54 7.01 -16.51
C GLN A 56 -4.06 8.42 -16.22
N LEU A 57 -3.96 8.86 -14.98
CA LEU A 57 -4.50 10.10 -14.43
C LEU A 57 -3.39 10.94 -13.77
N PRO A 58 -2.36 11.38 -14.54
CA PRO A 58 -1.26 12.18 -13.99
C PRO A 58 -1.70 13.54 -13.45
N ASN A 59 -2.93 13.98 -13.75
CA ASN A 59 -3.52 15.20 -13.22
C ASN A 59 -4.19 15.02 -11.85
N VAL A 60 -4.41 13.79 -11.42
CA VAL A 60 -4.95 13.44 -10.10
C VAL A 60 -3.80 13.07 -9.17
N ILE A 61 -3.02 12.06 -9.54
CA ILE A 61 -1.88 11.57 -8.75
C ILE A 61 -0.59 11.70 -9.55
N LYS A 62 0.43 12.26 -8.91
CA LYS A 62 1.77 12.44 -9.46
C LYS A 62 2.73 11.49 -8.77
N ARG A 63 3.52 10.74 -9.55
CA ARG A 63 4.71 10.08 -9.04
C ARG A 63 5.83 11.11 -8.89
N ASN A 64 6.39 11.22 -7.68
CA ASN A 64 7.58 12.02 -7.45
C ASN A 64 8.81 11.16 -7.74
N LYS A 65 9.76 11.73 -8.49
CA LYS A 65 11.09 11.14 -8.65
C LYS A 65 11.95 11.68 -7.51
N SER A 66 12.73 10.81 -6.89
CA SER A 66 13.73 11.24 -5.93
C SER A 66 14.79 12.09 -6.66
N ASP A 67 15.15 13.25 -6.11
CA ASP A 67 16.26 14.08 -6.61
C ASP A 67 17.65 13.47 -6.29
N SER A 68 17.72 12.25 -5.77
CA SER A 68 18.97 11.56 -5.47
C SER A 68 19.69 11.09 -6.75
N GLU A 69 20.96 11.46 -6.93
CA GLU A 69 21.83 11.06 -8.06
C GLU A 69 22.07 9.55 -8.20
N GLN A 70 21.61 8.75 -7.24
CA GLN A 70 21.47 7.31 -7.39
C GLN A 70 19.99 6.99 -7.52
N PRO A 71 19.54 6.32 -8.60
CA PRO A 71 18.21 5.73 -8.63
C PRO A 71 18.19 4.66 -7.56
N SER A 72 17.76 5.03 -6.36
CA SER A 72 17.44 4.05 -5.34
C SER A 72 16.27 3.25 -5.92
N GLU A 73 16.30 1.92 -5.79
CA GLU A 73 15.22 1.02 -6.25
C GLU A 73 13.89 1.26 -5.50
N PHE A 74 13.76 2.38 -4.76
CA PHE A 74 12.72 2.72 -3.79
C PHE A 74 11.99 4.03 -4.13
N GLU A 75 11.82 4.37 -5.41
CA GLU A 75 11.03 5.53 -5.85
C GLU A 75 9.51 5.25 -5.81
N PHE A 76 8.98 5.00 -4.62
CA PHE A 76 7.54 4.85 -4.36
C PHE A 76 7.03 6.06 -3.58
N GLU A 77 7.11 7.23 -4.18
CA GLU A 77 6.56 8.46 -3.64
C GLU A 77 5.49 9.01 -4.58
N TYR A 78 4.31 9.29 -4.04
CA TYR A 78 3.16 9.76 -4.79
C TYR A 78 2.49 10.92 -4.07
N THR A 79 2.06 11.93 -4.83
CA THR A 79 1.34 13.11 -4.33
C THR A 79 0.00 13.24 -5.03
N LEU A 80 -1.06 13.46 -4.25
CA LEU A 80 -2.36 13.90 -4.74
C LEU A 80 -2.31 15.40 -5.05
N LYS A 81 -2.60 15.78 -6.30
CA LYS A 81 -2.33 17.15 -6.76
C LYS A 81 -3.26 18.19 -6.17
N LYS A 82 -4.52 17.85 -5.87
CA LYS A 82 -5.45 18.84 -5.29
C LYS A 82 -5.35 18.88 -3.78
N ALA A 83 -5.25 17.73 -3.12
CA ALA A 83 -5.13 17.65 -1.66
C ALA A 83 -3.74 18.02 -1.13
N ASP A 84 -2.71 18.01 -1.99
CA ASP A 84 -1.29 18.18 -1.62
C ASP A 84 -0.84 17.20 -0.51
N ILE A 85 -1.37 15.98 -0.58
CA ILE A 85 -1.02 14.90 0.34
C ILE A 85 -0.04 13.97 -0.36
N THR A 86 1.07 13.68 0.30
CA THR A 86 2.11 12.78 -0.18
C THR A 86 2.15 11.50 0.63
N ILE A 87 2.34 10.37 -0.06
CA ILE A 87 2.64 9.07 0.55
C ILE A 87 3.97 8.56 0.00
N GLN A 88 4.81 8.07 0.89
CA GLN A 88 6.11 7.50 0.57
C GLN A 88 6.22 6.11 1.20
N ALA A 89 6.74 5.14 0.46
CA ALA A 89 7.06 3.83 1.00
C ALA A 89 8.02 3.93 2.19
N GLU A 90 7.67 3.30 3.31
CA GLU A 90 8.55 3.19 4.48
C GLU A 90 9.62 2.11 4.22
N PRO A 91 10.93 2.46 4.15
CA PRO A 91 11.97 1.51 3.71
C PRO A 91 12.08 0.25 4.58
N GLU A 92 11.92 0.41 5.90
CA GLU A 92 12.01 -0.70 6.86
C GLU A 92 10.87 -1.72 6.66
N LEU A 93 9.66 -1.23 6.38
CA LEU A 93 8.50 -2.09 6.13
C LEU A 93 8.51 -2.69 4.72
N PHE A 94 9.01 -1.95 3.73
CA PHE A 94 9.14 -2.43 2.35
C PHE A 94 10.12 -3.60 2.28
N TYR A 95 11.21 -3.52 3.04
CA TYR A 95 12.17 -4.61 3.14
C TYR A 95 11.53 -5.92 3.67
N VAL A 96 10.63 -5.80 4.65
CA VAL A 96 9.86 -6.95 5.14
C VAL A 96 8.92 -7.46 4.04
N PHE A 97 8.23 -6.57 3.33
CA PHE A 97 7.35 -6.92 2.22
C PHE A 97 8.09 -7.68 1.12
N SER A 98 9.22 -7.17 0.62
CA SER A 98 9.98 -7.82 -0.46
C SER A 98 10.44 -9.23 -0.06
N ARG A 99 10.88 -9.41 1.19
CA ARG A 99 11.29 -10.72 1.73
C ARG A 99 10.18 -11.75 1.77
N ILE A 100 8.93 -11.35 2.03
CA ILE A 100 7.77 -12.26 1.98
C ILE A 100 7.60 -12.84 0.57
N PHE A 101 7.82 -12.02 -0.48
CA PHE A 101 7.66 -12.41 -1.88
C PHE A 101 8.92 -13.06 -2.50
N GLU A 102 10.12 -12.70 -2.03
CA GLU A 102 11.42 -13.24 -2.48
C GLU A 102 11.69 -14.69 -2.02
N GLY A 103 10.77 -15.29 -1.27
CA GLY A 103 10.86 -16.67 -0.78
C GLY A 103 10.98 -17.77 -1.86
N LYS A 104 10.99 -17.44 -3.16
CA LYS A 104 11.13 -18.44 -4.24
C LYS A 104 12.26 -18.26 -5.24
N GLN A 105 12.98 -17.14 -5.33
CA GLN A 105 14.16 -17.08 -6.22
C GLN A 105 14.99 -15.82 -5.98
N ILE A 106 16.31 -16.01 -5.81
CA ILE A 106 17.41 -15.04 -6.02
C ILE A 106 17.77 -14.12 -4.82
N GLN A 107 18.70 -14.61 -3.98
CA GLN A 107 19.96 -13.93 -3.53
C GLN A 107 20.41 -14.45 -2.15
N LYS A 108 21.25 -15.49 -2.14
CA LYS A 108 21.84 -16.10 -0.93
C LYS A 108 23.04 -15.35 -0.32
N LYS A 109 23.37 -14.12 -0.74
CA LYS A 109 24.66 -13.47 -0.38
C LYS A 109 24.61 -12.33 0.64
N VAL A 110 23.45 -11.92 1.14
CA VAL A 110 23.34 -10.80 2.11
C VAL A 110 22.64 -11.22 3.43
N LEU A 111 22.68 -12.50 3.78
CA LEU A 111 21.83 -13.11 4.84
C LEU A 111 22.14 -12.74 6.31
N GLY A 112 23.20 -12.00 6.63
CA GLY A 112 23.59 -11.73 8.03
C GLY A 112 22.74 -10.66 8.73
N LYS A 113 22.67 -9.45 8.16
CA LYS A 113 21.86 -8.33 8.70
C LYS A 113 20.37 -8.47 8.39
N GLN A 114 20.06 -9.25 7.37
CA GLN A 114 18.74 -9.37 6.72
C GLN A 114 17.77 -10.30 7.45
N ASN A 115 18.28 -11.24 8.23
CA ASN A 115 17.47 -12.00 9.17
C ASN A 115 16.97 -11.11 10.31
N HIS A 116 17.76 -10.10 10.72
CA HIS A 116 17.46 -9.31 11.90
C HIS A 116 16.12 -8.57 11.79
N GLN A 117 15.87 -7.81 10.71
CA GLN A 117 14.66 -6.97 10.57
C GLN A 117 13.34 -7.76 10.48
N PHE A 118 13.35 -8.90 9.78
CA PHE A 118 12.19 -9.81 9.77
C PHE A 118 11.96 -10.42 11.15
N TRP A 119 13.03 -10.86 11.82
CA TRP A 119 12.94 -11.38 13.19
C TRP A 119 12.62 -10.29 14.21
N GLU A 120 12.99 -9.03 13.98
CA GLU A 120 12.60 -7.88 14.80
C GLU A 120 11.08 -7.69 14.72
N LEU A 121 10.51 -7.63 13.50
CA LEU A 121 9.05 -7.61 13.35
C LEU A 121 8.39 -8.82 14.05
N HIS A 122 8.94 -10.02 13.86
CA HIS A 122 8.42 -11.25 14.46
C HIS A 122 8.54 -11.26 15.99
N LYS A 123 9.58 -10.66 16.57
CA LYS A 123 9.79 -10.57 18.02
C LYS A 123 8.91 -9.50 18.64
N GLU A 124 8.83 -8.33 18.02
CA GLU A 124 8.08 -7.18 18.53
C GLU A 124 6.57 -7.42 18.58
N PHE A 125 6.03 -8.31 17.72
CA PHE A 125 4.63 -8.73 17.81
C PHE A 125 4.36 -9.80 18.89
N LEU A 126 5.40 -10.33 19.53
CA LEU A 126 5.30 -11.28 20.65
C LEU A 126 5.53 -10.60 22.02
N GLU A 127 5.99 -9.36 22.03
CA GLU A 127 6.25 -8.58 23.26
C GLU A 127 4.98 -7.79 23.68
N GLU A 128 4.73 -7.67 24.98
CA GLU A 128 3.51 -7.04 25.52
C GLU A 128 3.46 -5.52 25.25
N ASP A 129 4.61 -4.88 25.12
CA ASP A 129 4.74 -3.48 24.69
C ASP A 129 4.89 -3.44 23.16
N LYS A 130 3.95 -2.76 22.48
CA LYS A 130 3.97 -2.58 21.02
C LYS A 130 5.34 -2.05 20.56
N GLY A 131 6.14 -2.92 19.96
CA GLY A 131 7.48 -2.56 19.49
C GLY A 131 7.48 -1.48 18.41
N ARG A 132 8.67 -0.94 18.12
CA ARG A 132 8.88 0.17 17.18
C ARG A 132 8.29 -0.13 15.79
N MET A 133 8.52 -1.31 15.24
CA MET A 133 8.03 -1.75 13.95
C MET A 133 6.52 -1.92 13.92
N THR A 134 5.93 -2.33 15.04
CA THR A 134 4.47 -2.39 15.21
C THR A 134 3.86 -0.99 15.08
N LEU A 135 4.42 -0.02 15.80
CA LEU A 135 3.97 1.37 15.73
C LEU A 135 4.19 1.97 14.33
N LEU A 136 5.34 1.68 13.71
CA LEU A 136 5.66 2.12 12.35
C LEU A 136 4.63 1.56 11.35
N LEU A 137 4.29 0.27 11.42
CA LEU A 137 3.27 -0.35 10.58
C LEU A 137 1.90 0.28 10.81
N GLU A 138 1.50 0.48 12.07
CA GLU A 138 0.21 1.08 12.40
C GLU A 138 0.08 2.50 11.83
N ASP A 139 1.12 3.31 11.97
CA ASP A 139 1.08 4.69 11.48
C ASP A 139 1.17 4.74 9.96
N PHE A 140 1.95 3.85 9.35
CA PHE A 140 2.04 3.76 7.89
C PHE A 140 0.73 3.30 7.26
N ALA A 141 0.08 2.26 7.80
CA ALA A 141 -1.21 1.79 7.31
C ALA A 141 -2.28 2.89 7.39
N LYS A 142 -2.33 3.66 8.49
CA LYS A 142 -3.24 4.81 8.60
C LYS A 142 -2.95 5.88 7.55
N LYS A 143 -1.68 6.18 7.26
CA LYS A 143 -1.30 7.15 6.21
C LYS A 143 -1.80 6.66 4.84
N VAL A 144 -1.62 5.37 4.53
CA VAL A 144 -2.10 4.77 3.26
C VAL A 144 -3.62 4.78 3.16
N ILE A 145 -4.35 4.41 4.22
CA ILE A 145 -5.82 4.48 4.25
C ILE A 145 -6.29 5.92 4.05
N ARG A 146 -5.69 6.88 4.74
CA ARG A 146 -6.01 8.30 4.54
C ARG A 146 -5.75 8.73 3.10
N PHE A 147 -4.62 8.34 2.52
CA PHE A 147 -4.30 8.65 1.12
C PHE A 147 -5.33 8.04 0.16
N ASN A 148 -5.78 6.80 0.39
CA ASN A 148 -6.83 6.17 -0.41
C ASN A 148 -8.15 6.92 -0.32
N ASN A 149 -8.57 7.36 0.87
CA ASN A 149 -9.81 8.10 1.05
C ASN A 149 -9.81 9.43 0.28
N GLU A 150 -8.68 10.13 0.32
CA GLU A 150 -8.52 11.40 -0.42
C GLU A 150 -8.44 11.17 -1.93
N LEU A 151 -7.77 10.10 -2.36
CA LEU A 151 -7.75 9.69 -3.76
C LEU A 151 -9.14 9.31 -4.27
N GLU A 152 -9.95 8.60 -3.48
CA GLU A 152 -11.35 8.30 -3.84
C GLU A 152 -12.13 9.59 -4.10
N LEU A 153 -12.00 10.61 -3.24
CA LEU A 153 -12.68 11.89 -3.42
C LEU A 153 -12.24 12.58 -4.72
N GLU A 154 -10.94 12.63 -5.00
CA GLU A 154 -10.42 13.22 -6.24
C GLU A 154 -10.88 12.44 -7.48
N LEU A 155 -10.96 11.11 -7.42
CA LEU A 155 -11.47 10.27 -8.51
C LEU A 155 -12.97 10.51 -8.75
N ILE A 156 -13.78 10.61 -7.69
CA ILE A 156 -15.22 10.95 -7.80
C ILE A 156 -15.39 12.30 -8.49
N GLU A 157 -14.59 13.30 -8.09
CA GLU A 157 -14.63 14.62 -8.69
C GLU A 157 -14.19 14.60 -10.16
N TYR A 158 -13.10 13.89 -10.48
CA TYR A 158 -12.56 13.78 -11.83
C TYR A 158 -13.55 13.11 -12.80
N TYR A 159 -14.17 12.01 -12.39
CA TYR A 159 -15.10 11.26 -13.23
C TYR A 159 -16.53 11.81 -13.18
N GLY A 160 -16.88 12.63 -12.20
CA GLY A 160 -18.23 13.17 -12.01
C GLY A 160 -19.25 12.15 -11.51
N PHE A 161 -18.82 10.97 -11.08
CA PHE A 161 -19.69 9.94 -10.50
C PHE A 161 -18.92 9.05 -9.52
N ASN A 162 -19.65 8.43 -8.57
CA ASN A 162 -19.06 7.49 -7.62
C ASN A 162 -19.03 6.07 -8.22
N TYR A 163 -17.83 5.62 -8.61
CA TYR A 163 -17.63 4.31 -9.24
C TYR A 163 -17.95 3.14 -8.28
N ARG A 164 -17.67 3.27 -6.98
CA ARG A 164 -18.02 2.29 -5.95
C ARG A 164 -19.54 2.05 -5.89
N LYS A 165 -20.34 3.12 -5.94
CA LYS A 165 -21.81 3.02 -6.03
C LYS A 165 -22.26 2.34 -7.31
N ARG A 166 -21.59 2.60 -8.44
CA ARG A 166 -21.90 1.97 -9.73
C ARG A 166 -21.64 0.46 -9.71
N LEU A 167 -20.52 0.02 -9.14
CA LEU A 167 -20.21 -1.41 -8.97
C LEU A 167 -21.27 -2.14 -8.13
N ASN A 168 -21.74 -1.50 -7.04
CA ASN A 168 -22.77 -2.07 -6.16
C ASN A 168 -24.15 -2.16 -6.83
N ILE A 169 -24.46 -1.26 -7.77
CA ILE A 169 -25.68 -1.35 -8.58
C ILE A 169 -25.57 -2.52 -9.57
N ASP A 170 -24.43 -2.64 -10.25
CA ASP A 170 -24.20 -3.69 -11.24
C ASP A 170 -24.14 -5.09 -10.60
N SER A 171 -23.70 -5.21 -9.34
CA SER A 171 -23.72 -6.47 -8.58
C SER A 171 -25.11 -6.84 -8.07
N ALA A 172 -25.95 -5.87 -7.72
CA ALA A 172 -27.33 -6.09 -7.28
C ALA A 172 -28.31 -6.38 -8.44
N MET A 173 -27.93 -6.03 -9.67
CA MET A 173 -28.71 -6.29 -10.90
C MET A 173 -28.36 -7.62 -11.60
N ARG A 174 -27.49 -8.45 -11.02
CA ARG A 174 -27.16 -9.81 -11.48
C ARG A 174 -27.72 -10.86 -10.54
#